data_AF-A0A960SC15-F1
#
_entry.id   AF-A0A960SC15-F1
#
_cell.length_a   1.000
_cell.length_b   1.000
_cell.length_c   1.000
_cell.angle_alpha   90.00
_cell.angle_beta   90.00
_cell.angle_gamma   90.00
#
_symmetry.space_group_name_H-M   'P 1'
#
loop_
_entity.id
_entity.type
_entity.pdbx_description
1 polymer ?
#
loop_
_entity_poly.entity_id
_entity_poly.type
_entity_poly.pdbx_seq_one_letter_code
_entity_poly.pdbx_strand_id
1 'polypeptide(L)'
;MKTQLALVAILSTFLTVGALADSKDGPQRRLSGKVKLQTEFTQVNKGDELVLACKVCDAMSVVEVDSEVMANSFCQEGEELTCPSCETKLVVHKNNPGPRSKGKPARHFKYVNQHGEDCLIVSKVVQES
;
A
#
# COMPACT_ATOMS: atom_id res chain seq x y z
N MET A 1 -76.24 -0.56 9.61
CA MET A 1 -75.13 -0.02 8.79
C MET A 1 -73.83 -0.38 9.49
N LYS A 2 -72.80 -0.89 8.76
CA LYS A 2 -71.35 -0.86 9.13
C LYS A 2 -70.94 -1.65 10.40
N THR A 3 -69.69 -2.09 10.66
CA THR A 3 -68.47 -2.52 9.91
C THR A 3 -67.50 -3.06 10.98
N GLN A 4 -66.78 -4.19 10.89
CA GLN A 4 -66.73 -5.38 10.01
C GLN A 4 -66.31 -6.60 10.89
N LEU A 5 -66.27 -7.82 10.35
CA LEU A 5 -65.39 -8.90 10.84
C LEU A 5 -64.19 -9.04 9.89
N ALA A 6 -62.97 -8.83 10.38
CA ALA A 6 -61.75 -9.19 9.66
C ALA A 6 -60.58 -9.33 10.64
N LEU A 7 -60.21 -10.56 10.99
CA LEU A 7 -58.93 -10.88 11.62
C LEU A 7 -58.47 -12.26 11.14
N VAL A 8 -58.08 -12.30 9.86
CA VAL A 8 -57.45 -13.48 9.26
C VAL A 8 -56.01 -13.53 9.75
N ALA A 9 -55.73 -14.45 10.67
CA ALA A 9 -54.37 -14.71 11.14
C ALA A 9 -53.59 -15.47 10.05
N ILE A 10 -52.85 -14.72 9.22
CA ILE A 10 -52.02 -15.28 8.14
C ILE A 10 -50.72 -15.84 8.72
N LEU A 11 -50.34 -17.03 8.26
CA LEU A 11 -49.12 -17.76 8.62
C LEU A 11 -47.84 -16.91 8.47
N SER A 12 -46.92 -17.07 9.42
CA SER A 12 -45.54 -16.58 9.32
C SER A 12 -44.52 -17.59 9.86
N THR A 13 -44.45 -18.77 9.23
CA THR A 13 -43.34 -19.71 9.42
C THR A 13 -42.06 -19.17 8.77
N PHE A 14 -41.26 -18.42 9.51
CA PHE A 14 -39.93 -17.99 9.08
C PHE A 14 -38.94 -19.15 9.09
N LEU A 15 -38.61 -19.66 7.91
CA LEU A 15 -37.50 -20.58 7.68
C LEU A 15 -36.17 -19.82 7.68
N THR A 16 -35.50 -19.74 8.83
CA THR A 16 -34.15 -19.17 8.94
C THR A 16 -33.09 -20.23 8.63
N VAL A 17 -32.81 -20.45 7.34
CA VAL A 17 -31.62 -21.19 6.91
C VAL A 17 -30.40 -20.26 7.02
N GLY A 18 -29.79 -20.24 8.19
CA GLY A 18 -28.54 -19.53 8.44
C GLY A 18 -27.36 -20.25 7.80
N ALA A 19 -27.14 -20.06 6.50
CA ALA A 19 -25.94 -20.52 5.83
C ALA A 19 -24.73 -19.67 6.28
N LEU A 20 -23.92 -20.21 7.19
CA LEU A 20 -22.64 -19.63 7.55
C LEU A 20 -21.67 -19.81 6.37
N ALA A 21 -21.48 -18.74 5.59
CA ALA A 21 -20.45 -18.70 4.56
C ALA A 21 -19.07 -18.51 5.22
N ASP A 22 -18.38 -19.62 5.46
CA ASP A 22 -17.00 -19.63 5.95
C ASP A 22 -16.05 -19.28 4.79
N SER A 23 -15.87 -17.99 4.51
CA SER A 23 -15.00 -17.47 3.45
C SER A 23 -13.52 -17.51 3.84
N LYS A 24 -12.96 -18.73 3.90
CA LYS A 24 -11.53 -19.04 3.84
C LYS A 24 -11.18 -19.55 2.43
N ASP A 25 -10.02 -19.32 1.85
CA ASP A 25 -8.90 -18.43 2.17
C ASP A 25 -8.36 -17.93 0.81
N GLY A 26 -8.21 -16.61 0.64
CA GLY A 26 -7.43 -16.05 -0.47
C GLY A 26 -5.97 -15.86 -0.05
N PRO A 27 -4.99 -15.85 -0.97
CA PRO A 27 -3.59 -15.60 -0.61
C PRO A 27 -3.45 -14.31 0.19
N GLN A 28 -2.92 -14.39 1.42
CA GLN A 28 -2.80 -13.21 2.26
C GLN A 28 -1.70 -12.30 1.70
N ARG A 29 -2.14 -11.14 1.20
CA ARG A 29 -1.23 -10.04 0.82
C ARG A 29 -0.75 -9.33 2.09
N ARG A 30 0.56 -9.27 2.28
CA ARG A 30 1.21 -8.46 3.32
C ARG A 30 2.12 -7.43 2.67
N LEU A 31 2.49 -6.41 3.45
CA LEU A 31 3.59 -5.52 3.07
C LEU A 31 4.90 -6.10 3.57
N SER A 32 5.93 -6.04 2.73
CA SER A 32 7.31 -6.13 3.17
C SER A 32 7.62 -5.01 4.17
N GLY A 33 8.76 -5.12 4.86
CA GLY A 33 9.36 -3.95 5.49
C GLY A 33 9.59 -2.81 4.48
N LYS A 34 9.81 -1.59 4.99
CA LYS A 34 10.02 -0.39 4.17
C LYS A 34 11.21 -0.61 3.22
N VAL A 35 10.96 -0.55 1.91
CA VAL A 35 11.99 -0.66 0.88
C VAL A 35 12.75 0.66 0.83
N LYS A 36 14.04 0.62 1.14
CA LYS A 36 14.91 1.80 1.27
C LYS A 36 16.33 1.61 0.72
N LEU A 37 16.73 0.39 0.36
CA LEU A 37 18.03 0.10 -0.21
C LEU A 37 17.94 -0.16 -1.71
N GLN A 38 18.95 0.26 -2.46
CA GLN A 38 19.09 -0.11 -3.87
C GLN A 38 19.05 -1.64 -4.06
N THR A 39 19.64 -2.40 -3.14
CA THR A 39 19.65 -3.88 -3.14
C THR A 39 18.30 -4.54 -2.80
N GLU A 40 17.34 -3.77 -2.28
CA GLU A 40 15.96 -4.21 -2.09
C GLU A 40 15.14 -3.88 -3.34
N PHE A 41 15.37 -2.72 -3.98
CA PHE A 41 14.77 -2.38 -5.27
C PHE A 41 15.21 -3.32 -6.41
N THR A 42 16.43 -3.87 -6.38
CA THR A 42 16.83 -4.95 -7.32
C THR A 42 16.09 -6.28 -7.10
N GLN A 43 15.23 -6.40 -6.09
CA GLN A 43 14.34 -7.55 -5.86
C GLN A 43 12.87 -7.21 -6.20
N VAL A 44 12.63 -6.02 -6.75
CA VAL A 44 11.36 -5.56 -7.28
C VAL A 44 11.40 -5.77 -8.80
N ASN A 45 10.58 -6.69 -9.27
CA ASN A 45 10.48 -7.11 -10.67
C ASN A 45 9.22 -6.51 -11.31
N LYS A 46 9.15 -6.60 -12.64
CA LYS A 46 7.91 -6.31 -13.37
C LYS A 46 6.77 -7.20 -12.87
N GLY A 47 5.60 -6.60 -12.60
CA GLY A 47 4.41 -7.27 -12.06
C GLY A 47 4.39 -7.40 -10.54
N ASP A 48 5.44 -6.98 -9.82
CA ASP A 48 5.33 -6.76 -8.37
C ASP A 48 4.49 -5.51 -8.09
N GLU A 49 3.72 -5.53 -7.01
CA GLU A 49 3.00 -4.35 -6.50
C GLU A 49 3.85 -3.62 -5.44
N LEU A 50 3.94 -2.29 -5.54
CA LEU A 50 4.48 -1.40 -4.51
C LEU A 50 3.35 -0.61 -3.85
N VAL A 51 3.38 -0.51 -2.52
CA VAL A 51 2.56 0.43 -1.76
C VAL A 51 3.35 1.68 -1.45
N LEU A 52 2.80 2.81 -1.88
CA LEU A 52 3.28 4.16 -1.63
C LEU A 52 2.38 4.80 -0.57
N ALA A 53 2.89 4.98 0.65
CA ALA A 53 2.20 5.70 1.72
C ALA A 53 2.73 7.14 1.80
N CYS A 54 1.87 8.12 1.48
CA CYS A 54 2.19 9.53 1.46
C CYS A 54 1.81 10.19 2.79
N LYS A 55 2.78 10.84 3.43
CA LYS A 55 2.58 11.55 4.71
C LYS A 55 1.97 12.95 4.54
N VAL A 56 1.91 13.47 3.31
CA VAL A 56 1.37 14.82 3.03
C VAL A 56 -0.16 14.80 2.97
N CYS A 57 -0.73 13.78 2.33
CA CYS A 57 -2.17 13.62 2.14
C CYS A 57 -2.77 12.43 2.91
N ASP A 58 -1.97 11.77 3.76
CA ASP A 58 -2.32 10.57 4.55
C ASP A 58 -2.97 9.43 3.73
N ALA A 59 -2.54 9.30 2.48
CA ALA A 59 -3.08 8.34 1.53
C ALA A 59 -2.09 7.21 1.21
N MET A 60 -2.63 6.02 0.93
CA MET A 60 -1.87 4.88 0.39
C MET A 60 -2.31 4.60 -1.04
N SER A 61 -1.36 4.27 -1.91
CA SER A 61 -1.65 3.84 -3.28
C SER A 61 -0.85 2.60 -3.63
N VAL A 62 -1.48 1.67 -4.35
CA VAL A 62 -0.82 0.49 -4.92
C VAL A 62 -0.41 0.84 -6.35
N VAL A 63 0.82 0.53 -6.73
CA VAL A 63 1.36 0.75 -8.08
C VAL A 63 1.99 -0.56 -8.56
N GLU A 64 1.53 -1.09 -9.68
CA GLU A 64 2.19 -2.23 -10.34
C GLU A 64 3.45 -1.75 -11.03
N VAL A 65 4.55 -2.48 -10.85
CA VAL A 65 5.84 -2.18 -11.46
C VAL A 65 5.83 -2.61 -12.92
N ASP A 66 5.83 -1.65 -13.84
CA ASP A 66 5.75 -1.92 -15.27
C ASP A 66 7.09 -2.37 -15.89
N SER A 67 8.20 -2.06 -15.22
CA SER A 67 9.57 -2.15 -15.74
C SER A 67 10.61 -2.03 -14.62
N GLU A 68 11.81 -2.54 -14.89
CA GLU A 68 12.98 -2.32 -14.01
C GLU A 68 13.36 -0.83 -13.91
N VAL A 69 13.05 -0.02 -14.94
CA VAL A 69 13.29 1.43 -14.93
C VAL A 69 12.40 2.11 -13.87
N MET A 70 11.12 1.74 -13.79
CA MET A 70 10.22 2.21 -12.74
C MET A 70 10.67 1.75 -11.35
N ALA A 71 11.13 0.50 -11.18
CA ALA A 71 11.66 0.05 -9.89
C ALA A 71 12.91 0.85 -9.46
N ASN A 72 13.80 1.16 -10.41
CA ASN A 72 15.04 1.88 -10.17
C ASN A 72 14.82 3.38 -9.88
N SER A 73 13.78 4.02 -10.42
CA SER A 73 13.49 5.44 -10.17
C SER A 73 13.31 5.75 -8.67
N PHE A 74 12.69 4.83 -7.91
CA PHE A 74 12.56 4.91 -6.45
C PHE A 74 13.89 4.85 -5.68
N CYS A 75 15.03 4.59 -6.33
CA CYS A 75 16.37 4.54 -5.72
C CYS A 75 17.46 5.29 -6.50
N GLN A 76 17.06 6.21 -7.39
CA GLN A 76 17.96 7.07 -8.17
C GLN A 76 18.07 8.46 -7.51
N GLU A 77 19.29 8.94 -7.20
CA GLU A 77 19.47 10.27 -6.60
C GLU A 77 18.97 11.38 -7.52
N GLY A 78 18.18 12.31 -6.98
CA GLY A 78 17.67 13.46 -7.72
C GLY A 78 16.47 13.15 -8.62
N GLU A 79 15.97 11.90 -8.63
CA GLU A 79 14.79 11.53 -9.39
C GLU A 79 13.55 12.25 -8.84
N GLU A 80 12.78 12.88 -9.73
CA GLU A 80 11.46 13.43 -9.40
C GLU A 80 10.39 12.33 -9.51
N LEU A 81 9.68 12.07 -8.43
CA LEU A 81 8.49 11.22 -8.42
C LEU A 81 7.26 12.08 -8.08
N THR A 82 6.09 11.58 -8.45
CA THR A 82 4.80 12.23 -8.15
C THR A 82 3.98 11.31 -7.25
N CYS A 83 3.43 11.84 -6.16
CA CYS A 83 2.47 11.07 -5.36
C CYS A 83 1.19 10.84 -6.17
N PRO A 84 0.76 9.58 -6.42
CA PRO A 84 -0.42 9.29 -7.24
C PRO A 84 -1.75 9.69 -6.58
N SER A 85 -1.77 9.99 -5.27
CA SER A 85 -2.99 10.42 -4.56
C SER A 85 -3.22 11.94 -4.53
N CYS A 86 -2.15 12.75 -4.51
CA CYS A 86 -2.25 14.21 -4.31
C CYS A 86 -1.36 15.02 -5.26
N GLU A 87 -0.80 14.37 -6.29
CA GLU A 87 0.04 14.94 -7.35
C GLU A 87 1.26 15.73 -6.86
N THR A 88 1.59 15.63 -5.58
CA THR A 88 2.72 16.34 -4.97
C THR A 88 4.03 15.73 -5.46
N LYS A 89 4.84 16.57 -6.09
CA LYS A 89 6.22 16.23 -6.48
C LYS A 89 7.10 16.00 -5.26
N LEU A 90 7.98 15.01 -5.37
CA LEU A 90 9.00 14.69 -4.39
C LEU A 90 10.30 14.28 -5.07
N VAL A 91 11.43 14.47 -4.38
CA VAL A 91 12.76 14.13 -4.87
C VAL A 91 13.36 12.99 -4.07
N VAL A 92 13.96 12.03 -4.75
CA VAL A 92 14.67 10.90 -4.14
C VAL A 92 16.05 11.36 -3.66
N HIS A 93 16.30 11.21 -2.36
CA HIS A 93 17.58 11.53 -1.72
C HIS A 93 18.20 10.36 -0.99
N LYS A 94 19.49 10.19 -1.21
CA LYS A 94 20.38 9.22 -0.59
C LYS A 94 20.86 9.76 0.74
N ASN A 95 20.29 9.21 1.80
CA ASN A 95 20.69 9.47 3.17
C ASN A 95 22.08 8.85 3.43
N ASN A 96 23.13 9.59 3.10
CA ASN A 96 24.50 9.24 3.49
C ASN A 96 24.59 9.27 5.02
N PRO A 97 24.93 8.14 5.69
CA PRO A 97 25.26 8.18 7.10
C PRO A 97 26.51 9.04 7.31
N GLY A 98 26.57 9.74 8.44
CA GLY A 98 27.75 10.52 8.85
C GLY A 98 29.01 9.68 9.07
N PRO A 99 30.13 10.30 9.46
CA PRO A 99 31.42 9.63 9.63
C PRO A 99 31.30 8.39 10.54
N ARG A 100 31.95 7.31 10.07
CA ARG A 100 31.72 5.91 10.49
C ARG A 100 31.90 5.67 11.99
N SER A 101 30.84 5.22 12.65
CA SER A 101 30.97 4.16 13.67
C SER A 101 31.15 2.79 12.97
N LYS A 102 31.64 1.77 13.69
CA LYS A 102 32.06 0.49 13.10
C LYS A 102 30.86 -0.31 12.57
N GLY A 103 30.88 -0.61 11.28
CA GLY A 103 29.80 -1.27 10.53
C GLY A 103 29.25 -0.31 9.48
N LYS A 104 29.35 -0.66 8.19
CA LYS A 104 28.85 0.19 7.09
C LYS A 104 27.33 0.34 7.26
N PRO A 105 26.78 1.53 7.58
CA PRO A 105 25.34 1.71 7.52
C PRO A 105 24.97 1.67 6.03
N ALA A 106 23.93 0.93 5.69
CA ALA A 106 23.53 0.79 4.31
C ALA A 106 23.10 2.16 3.75
N ARG A 107 23.22 2.34 2.43
CA ARG A 107 22.87 3.61 1.78
C ARG A 107 21.35 3.64 1.57
N HIS A 108 20.64 4.34 2.46
CA HIS A 108 19.18 4.39 2.47
C HIS A 108 18.68 5.55 1.61
N PHE A 109 17.54 5.36 0.95
CA PHE A 109 16.81 6.45 0.29
C PHE A 109 15.72 7.04 1.20
N LYS A 110 15.45 8.30 0.96
CA LYS A 110 14.36 9.13 1.50
C LYS A 110 13.68 9.83 0.33
N TYR A 111 12.44 10.22 0.52
CA TYR A 111 11.60 10.83 -0.51
C TYR A 111 11.15 12.16 0.04
N VAL A 112 11.68 13.29 -0.45
CA VAL A 112 11.42 14.60 0.17
C VAL A 112 10.45 15.45 -0.63
N ASN A 113 9.57 16.17 0.06
CA ASN A 113 8.73 17.19 -0.56
C ASN A 113 9.55 18.46 -0.90
N GLN A 114 8.89 19.48 -1.47
CA GLN A 114 9.51 20.78 -1.79
C GLN A 114 10.05 21.54 -0.56
N HIS A 115 9.70 21.13 0.66
CA HIS A 115 10.20 21.70 1.91
C HIS A 115 11.41 20.91 2.49
N GLY A 116 11.83 19.84 1.83
CA GLY A 116 12.94 18.97 2.28
C GLY A 116 12.54 17.91 3.32
N GLU A 117 11.25 17.70 3.54
CA GLU A 117 10.71 16.78 4.55
C GLU A 117 10.47 15.39 3.98
N ASP A 118 10.89 14.32 4.67
CA ASP A 118 10.66 12.92 4.27
C ASP A 118 9.15 12.61 4.22
N CYS A 119 8.58 12.51 3.03
CA CYS A 119 7.15 12.59 2.75
C CYS A 119 6.53 11.29 2.20
N LEU A 120 7.33 10.29 1.80
CA LEU A 120 6.84 9.00 1.27
C LEU A 120 7.45 7.81 2.02
N ILE A 121 6.70 6.72 2.08
CA ILE A 121 7.19 5.39 2.45
C ILE A 121 6.84 4.42 1.32
N VAL A 122 7.83 3.69 0.82
CA VAL A 122 7.67 2.62 -0.17
C VAL A 122 7.73 1.26 0.53
N SER A 123 6.90 0.31 0.15
CA SER A 123 6.91 -1.08 0.62
C SER A 123 6.46 -2.01 -0.52
N LYS A 124 7.02 -3.20 -0.66
CA LYS A 124 6.59 -4.19 -1.65
C LYS A 124 5.42 -5.02 -1.10
N VAL A 125 4.44 -5.35 -1.93
CA VAL A 125 3.42 -6.34 -1.57
C VAL A 125 4.02 -7.73 -1.76
N VAL A 126 3.84 -8.59 -0.77
CA VAL A 126 4.20 -10.01 -0.82
C VAL A 126 2.95 -10.85 -0.62
N GLN A 127 2.81 -11.93 -1.37
CA GLN A 127 1.76 -12.93 -1.18
C GLN A 127 2.36 -14.11 -0.41
N GLU A 128 1.73 -14.49 0.69
CA GLU A 128 2.03 -15.76 1.36
C GLU A 128 1.35 -16.89 0.58
N SER A 129 2.14 -17.91 0.20
CA SER A 129 1.75 -19.08 -0.60
C SER A 129 1.57 -20.33 0.25
#